data_AF-A0A3P7KWU3-F1
#
_entry.id   AF-A0A3P7KWU3-F1
#
_cell.length_a   1.000
_cell.length_b   1.000
_cell.length_c   1.000
_cell.angle_alpha   90.00
_cell.angle_beta   90.00
_cell.angle_gamma   90.00
#
_symmetry.space_group_name_H-M   'P 1'
#
loop_
_entity.id
_entity.type
_entity.pdbx_description
1 polymer ?
#
loop_
_entity_poly.entity_id
_entity_poly.type
_entity_poly.pdbx_seq_one_letter_code
_entity_poly.pdbx_strand_id
1 'polypeptide(L)'
;MDRDELFDKARNDILDNLVSLSKISTATWEKNIRDLLWKKLQGYVFEKIFEPSQQQTNLGTYQTMVDVLLRDWSQHELPNACVEAGWEVLYDQLEQAVKNAERSPGYDHIFDRLKRDVIQQTRSRHQWDSKATNRLRVIQNTTLEDRTVHTKAQWDAAVNFLEDALYARMKEVIWLILD
;
A
#
# COMPACT_ATOMS: atom_id res chain seq x y z
N MET A 1 -19.01 36.40 14.47
CA MET A 1 -17.87 35.51 14.71
C MET A 1 -16.64 36.33 14.96
N ASP A 2 -16.02 36.12 16.10
CA ASP A 2 -14.68 36.65 16.35
C ASP A 2 -13.61 35.71 15.75
N ARG A 3 -12.35 36.09 15.91
CA ARG A 3 -11.21 35.35 15.37
C ARG A 3 -11.06 33.97 16.02
N ASP A 4 -11.34 33.86 17.31
CA ASP A 4 -11.13 32.64 18.08
C ASP A 4 -12.22 31.62 17.75
N GLU A 5 -13.47 32.09 17.60
CA GLU A 5 -14.59 31.29 17.09
C GLU A 5 -14.32 30.74 15.67
N LEU A 6 -13.72 31.54 14.78
CA LEU A 6 -13.35 31.07 13.44
C LEU A 6 -12.22 30.01 13.48
N PHE A 7 -11.25 30.19 14.37
CA PHE A 7 -10.17 29.23 14.56
C PHE A 7 -10.70 27.89 15.09
N ASP A 8 -11.54 27.92 16.12
CA ASP A 8 -12.13 26.71 16.71
C ASP A 8 -13.06 26.01 15.73
N LYS A 9 -13.86 26.76 14.96
CA LYS A 9 -14.69 26.19 13.89
C LYS A 9 -13.82 25.47 12.85
N ALA A 10 -12.76 26.11 12.34
CA ALA A 10 -11.87 25.51 11.36
C ALA A 10 -11.18 24.25 11.88
N ARG A 11 -10.74 24.27 13.15
CA ARG A 11 -10.12 23.13 13.82
C ARG A 11 -11.08 21.95 13.94
N ASN A 12 -12.30 22.19 14.39
CA ASN A 12 -13.32 21.14 14.54
C ASN A 12 -13.66 20.51 13.19
N ASP A 13 -13.83 21.33 12.16
CA ASP A 13 -14.06 20.88 10.79
C ASP A 13 -12.96 19.92 10.28
N ILE A 14 -11.69 20.22 10.56
CA ILE A 14 -10.56 19.36 10.18
C ILE A 14 -10.57 18.05 10.99
N LEU A 15 -10.86 18.13 12.29
CA LEU A 15 -10.94 16.96 13.16
C LEU A 15 -12.10 16.03 12.77
N ASP A 16 -13.24 16.57 12.37
CA ASP A 16 -14.39 15.79 11.91
C ASP A 16 -14.06 14.98 10.65
N ASN A 17 -13.29 15.57 9.72
CA ASN A 17 -12.77 14.85 8.56
C ASN A 17 -11.83 13.71 8.97
N LEU A 18 -11.00 13.90 9.99
CA LEU A 18 -10.15 12.83 10.52
C LEU A 18 -10.97 11.73 11.20
N VAL A 19 -12.01 12.09 11.95
CA VAL A 19 -12.96 11.12 12.53
C VAL A 19 -13.63 10.30 11.43
N SER A 20 -13.88 10.87 10.25
CA SER A 20 -14.49 10.12 9.15
C SER A 20 -13.64 8.92 8.66
N LEU A 21 -12.31 8.93 8.88
CA LEU A 21 -11.45 7.78 8.56
C LEU A 21 -11.83 6.54 9.37
N SER A 22 -12.34 6.72 10.60
CA SER A 22 -12.82 5.61 11.45
C SER A 22 -14.07 4.94 10.89
N LYS A 23 -14.77 5.57 9.94
CA LYS A 23 -15.94 5.01 9.27
C LYS A 23 -15.57 4.12 8.09
N ILE A 24 -14.30 4.13 7.66
CA ILE A 24 -13.82 3.29 6.57
C ILE A 24 -13.68 1.86 7.07
N SER A 25 -14.30 0.92 6.35
CA SER A 25 -14.29 -0.49 6.74
C SER A 25 -12.89 -1.12 6.63
N THR A 26 -12.61 -2.12 7.47
CA THR A 26 -11.37 -2.90 7.40
C THR A 26 -11.14 -3.49 6.01
N ALA A 27 -12.19 -4.00 5.36
CA ALA A 27 -12.11 -4.56 4.02
C ALA A 27 -11.66 -3.52 2.97
N THR A 28 -12.10 -2.27 3.11
CA THR A 28 -11.67 -1.17 2.23
C THR A 28 -10.20 -0.84 2.43
N TRP A 29 -9.74 -0.78 3.68
CA TRP A 29 -8.32 -0.57 3.99
C TRP A 29 -7.44 -1.68 3.42
N GLU A 30 -7.80 -2.93 3.68
CA GLU A 30 -7.06 -4.10 3.18
C GLU A 30 -6.98 -4.11 1.66
N LYS A 31 -8.10 -3.81 0.98
CA LYS A 31 -8.12 -3.72 -0.49
C LYS A 31 -7.17 -2.62 -0.99
N ASN A 32 -7.31 -1.40 -0.49
CA ASN A 32 -6.53 -0.26 -1.00
C ASN A 32 -5.02 -0.46 -0.73
N ILE A 33 -4.66 -0.99 0.44
CA ILE A 33 -3.28 -1.32 0.78
C ILE A 33 -2.75 -2.43 -0.14
N ARG A 34 -3.52 -3.51 -0.34
CA ARG A 34 -3.13 -4.62 -1.22
C ARG A 34 -2.92 -4.17 -2.67
N ASP A 35 -3.85 -3.39 -3.20
CA ASP A 35 -3.81 -2.90 -4.58
C ASP A 35 -2.59 -1.99 -4.80
N LEU A 36 -2.32 -1.08 -3.86
CA LEU A 36 -1.15 -0.20 -3.94
C LEU A 36 0.17 -0.96 -3.77
N LEU A 37 0.23 -1.88 -2.81
CA LEU A 37 1.39 -2.75 -2.61
C LEU A 37 1.70 -3.51 -3.89
N TRP A 38 0.73 -4.22 -4.45
CA TRP A 38 0.98 -4.99 -5.66
C TRP A 38 1.44 -4.10 -6.82
N LYS A 39 0.79 -2.95 -7.03
CA LYS A 39 1.18 -1.97 -8.05
C LYS A 39 2.65 -1.53 -7.92
N LYS A 40 3.13 -1.32 -6.69
CA LYS A 40 4.52 -0.91 -6.41
C LYS A 40 5.52 -2.05 -6.51
N LEU A 41 5.14 -3.24 -6.06
CA LEU A 41 6.06 -4.35 -5.83
C LEU A 41 6.18 -5.28 -7.04
N GLN A 42 5.16 -5.38 -7.90
CA GLN A 42 5.13 -6.34 -9.01
C GLN A 42 6.34 -6.22 -9.94
N GLY A 43 6.79 -4.99 -10.24
CA GLY A 43 7.96 -4.77 -11.09
C GLY A 43 9.21 -5.39 -10.50
N TYR A 44 9.45 -5.17 -9.20
CA TYR A 44 10.58 -5.81 -8.50
C TYR A 44 10.46 -7.34 -8.50
N VAL A 45 9.28 -7.87 -8.19
CA VAL A 45 9.05 -9.33 -8.15
C VAL A 45 9.37 -9.98 -9.49
N PHE A 46 8.91 -9.41 -10.60
CA PHE A 46 9.20 -9.97 -11.92
C PHE A 46 10.66 -9.74 -12.34
N GLU A 47 11.15 -8.51 -12.30
CA GLU A 47 12.43 -8.11 -12.89
C GLU A 47 13.64 -8.49 -12.03
N LYS A 48 13.46 -8.61 -10.71
CA LYS A 48 14.56 -8.86 -9.75
C LYS A 48 14.51 -10.24 -9.12
N ILE A 49 13.38 -10.95 -9.19
CA ILE A 49 13.24 -12.28 -8.60
C ILE A 49 13.01 -13.34 -9.67
N PHE A 50 11.93 -13.24 -10.44
CA PHE A 50 11.58 -14.28 -11.40
C PHE A 50 12.49 -14.29 -12.64
N GLU A 51 12.69 -13.16 -13.31
CA GLU A 51 13.51 -13.09 -14.54
C GLU A 51 14.96 -13.57 -14.34
N PRO A 52 15.71 -13.15 -13.30
CA PRO A 52 17.06 -13.67 -13.06
C PRO A 52 17.06 -15.18 -12.76
N SER A 53 16.00 -15.67 -12.09
CA SER A 53 15.87 -17.09 -11.77
C SER A 53 15.58 -17.94 -13.00
N GLN A 54 14.96 -17.40 -14.06
CA GLN A 54 14.69 -18.14 -15.30
C GLN A 54 15.96 -18.64 -16.01
N GLN A 55 17.11 -18.04 -15.74
CA GLN A 55 18.39 -18.48 -16.32
C GLN A 55 18.86 -19.84 -15.76
N GLN A 56 18.24 -20.31 -14.69
CA GLN A 56 18.56 -21.59 -14.07
C GLN A 56 18.01 -22.77 -14.89
N THR A 57 18.84 -23.78 -15.12
CA THR A 57 18.53 -24.91 -16.02
C THR A 57 17.81 -26.06 -15.33
N ASN A 58 17.80 -26.11 -13.99
CA ASN A 58 17.08 -27.13 -13.24
C ASN A 58 16.17 -26.50 -12.17
N LEU A 59 15.06 -27.17 -11.90
CA LEU A 59 14.01 -26.70 -11.00
C LEU A 59 14.53 -26.45 -9.56
N GLY A 60 15.43 -27.30 -9.06
CA GLY A 60 15.98 -27.14 -7.71
C GLY A 60 16.80 -25.85 -7.56
N THR A 61 17.66 -25.55 -8.54
CA THR A 61 18.43 -24.30 -8.57
C THR A 61 17.54 -23.07 -8.80
N TYR A 62 16.49 -23.20 -9.62
CA TYR A 62 15.50 -22.14 -9.81
C TYR A 62 14.82 -21.79 -8.48
N GLN A 63 14.28 -22.79 -7.79
CA GLN A 63 13.60 -22.61 -6.50
C GLN A 63 14.53 -21.98 -5.47
N THR A 64 15.77 -22.49 -5.38
CA THR A 64 16.77 -21.95 -4.45
C THR A 64 17.08 -20.48 -4.76
N MET A 65 17.19 -20.10 -6.03
CA MET A 65 17.44 -18.71 -6.43
C MET A 65 16.28 -17.78 -6.05
N VAL A 66 15.05 -18.19 -6.35
CA VAL A 66 13.83 -17.45 -5.98
C VAL A 66 13.76 -17.25 -4.46
N ASP A 67 13.99 -18.31 -3.69
CA ASP A 67 13.96 -18.26 -2.22
C ASP A 67 15.02 -17.30 -1.65
N VAL A 68 16.24 -17.32 -2.20
CA VAL A 68 17.33 -16.43 -1.77
C VAL A 68 16.98 -14.97 -2.06
N LEU A 69 16.50 -14.67 -3.27
CA LEU A 69 16.15 -13.31 -3.68
C LEU A 69 14.93 -12.76 -2.93
N LEU A 70 13.91 -13.58 -2.71
CA LEU A 70 12.73 -13.21 -1.91
C LEU A 70 13.11 -12.88 -0.47
N ARG A 71 13.97 -13.72 0.14
CA ARG A 71 14.42 -13.50 1.52
C ARG A 71 15.31 -12.27 1.66
N ASP A 72 16.19 -12.02 0.69
CA ASP A 72 17.00 -10.81 0.70
C ASP A 72 16.12 -9.55 0.59
N TRP A 73 15.16 -9.56 -0.32
CA TRP A 73 14.22 -8.47 -0.51
C TRP A 73 13.34 -8.22 0.72
N SER A 74 12.82 -9.27 1.35
CA SER A 74 12.01 -9.18 2.58
C SER A 74 12.78 -8.60 3.76
N GLN A 75 14.09 -8.80 3.78
CA GLN A 75 14.96 -8.27 4.81
C GLN A 75 15.32 -6.81 4.58
N HIS A 76 15.23 -6.26 3.38
CA HIS A 76 15.76 -4.92 3.08
C HIS A 76 14.68 -3.94 2.61
N GLU A 77 14.16 -4.13 1.41
CA GLU A 77 13.37 -3.12 0.69
C GLU A 77 11.87 -3.26 0.96
N LEU A 78 11.37 -4.50 1.02
CA LEU A 78 9.94 -4.79 1.21
C LEU A 78 9.35 -4.13 2.47
N PRO A 79 9.99 -4.16 3.65
CA PRO A 79 9.41 -3.52 4.84
C PRO A 79 9.21 -2.01 4.66
N ASN A 80 10.17 -1.33 4.03
CA ASN A 80 10.08 0.11 3.76
C ASN A 80 8.98 0.39 2.74
N ALA A 81 8.92 -0.38 1.66
CA ALA A 81 7.86 -0.25 0.66
C ALA A 81 6.46 -0.49 1.26
N CYS A 82 6.34 -1.36 2.26
CA CYS A 82 5.08 -1.59 2.97
C CYS A 82 4.68 -0.44 3.89
N VAL A 83 5.62 0.14 4.64
CA VAL A 83 5.36 1.39 5.37
C VAL A 83 4.94 2.46 4.37
N GLU A 84 5.62 2.51 3.23
CA GLU A 84 5.37 3.50 2.19
C GLU A 84 3.95 3.41 1.60
N ALA A 85 3.52 2.22 1.22
CA ALA A 85 2.16 2.01 0.74
C ALA A 85 1.12 2.34 1.82
N GLY A 86 1.39 1.99 3.08
CA GLY A 86 0.48 2.26 4.20
C GLY A 86 0.21 3.76 4.38
N TRP A 87 1.23 4.62 4.31
CA TRP A 87 1.01 6.07 4.47
C TRP A 87 0.34 6.69 3.25
N GLU A 88 0.69 6.28 2.03
CA GLU A 88 0.03 6.78 0.83
C GLU A 88 -1.47 6.48 0.87
N VAL A 89 -1.86 5.25 1.22
CA VAL A 89 -3.28 4.91 1.36
C VAL A 89 -3.95 5.73 2.46
N LEU A 90 -3.29 5.94 3.61
CA LEU A 90 -3.83 6.76 4.69
C LEU A 90 -4.16 8.19 4.22
N TYR A 91 -3.21 8.83 3.54
CA TYR A 91 -3.42 10.20 3.06
C TYR A 91 -4.39 10.27 1.90
N ASP A 92 -4.39 9.28 1.00
CA ASP A 92 -5.38 9.20 -0.08
C ASP A 92 -6.80 9.06 0.49
N GLN A 93 -6.98 8.25 1.54
CA GLN A 93 -8.27 8.13 2.23
C GLN A 93 -8.66 9.43 2.94
N LEU A 94 -7.71 10.14 3.54
CA LEU A 94 -7.98 11.44 4.18
C LEU A 94 -8.38 12.50 3.15
N GLU A 95 -7.67 12.57 2.02
CA GLU A 95 -8.01 13.49 0.94
C GLU A 95 -9.39 13.15 0.32
N GLN A 96 -9.71 11.86 0.15
CA GLN A 96 -11.03 11.42 -0.30
C GLN A 96 -12.12 11.78 0.71
N ALA A 97 -11.87 11.62 2.01
CA ALA A 97 -12.80 12.02 3.06
C ALA A 97 -13.13 13.51 2.99
N VAL A 98 -12.12 14.37 2.83
CA VAL A 98 -12.33 15.83 2.68
C VAL A 98 -13.12 16.14 1.41
N LYS A 99 -12.75 15.54 0.27
CA LYS A 99 -13.49 15.73 -1.00
C LYS A 99 -14.95 15.24 -0.91
N ASN A 100 -15.22 14.21 -0.12
CA ASN A 100 -16.58 13.73 0.10
C ASN A 100 -17.35 14.70 1.01
N ALA A 101 -16.70 15.28 2.02
CA ALA A 101 -17.30 16.28 2.88
C ALA A 101 -17.72 17.53 2.09
N GLU A 102 -16.94 17.96 1.10
CA GLU A 102 -17.26 19.08 0.18
C GLU A 102 -18.60 18.90 -0.55
N ARG A 103 -19.09 17.67 -0.69
CA ARG A 103 -20.36 17.35 -1.36
C ARG A 103 -21.57 17.37 -0.41
N SER A 104 -21.34 17.61 0.88
CA SER A 104 -22.39 17.56 1.90
C SER A 104 -23.31 18.79 1.80
N PRO A 105 -24.63 18.63 2.02
CA PRO A 105 -25.54 19.77 2.08
C PRO A 105 -25.11 20.77 3.16
N GLY A 106 -24.99 22.05 2.79
CA GLY A 106 -24.56 23.11 3.72
C GLY A 106 -23.05 23.19 3.94
N TYR A 107 -22.24 22.56 3.08
CA TYR A 107 -20.78 22.68 3.14
C TYR A 107 -20.31 24.14 2.95
N ASP A 108 -19.38 24.56 3.82
CA ASP A 108 -18.80 25.90 3.84
C ASP A 108 -17.37 25.88 3.29
N HIS A 109 -17.16 26.57 2.17
CA HIS A 109 -15.88 26.60 1.44
C HIS A 109 -14.81 27.50 2.08
N ILE A 110 -15.16 28.26 3.14
CA ILE A 110 -14.27 29.25 3.75
C ILE A 110 -12.93 28.65 4.23
N PHE A 111 -12.92 27.37 4.60
CA PHE A 111 -11.73 26.69 5.14
C PHE A 111 -11.04 25.75 4.15
N ASP A 112 -11.48 25.64 2.89
CA ASP A 112 -10.96 24.65 1.93
C ASP A 112 -9.46 24.79 1.68
N ARG A 113 -8.98 26.03 1.59
CA ARG A 113 -7.56 26.31 1.44
C ARG A 113 -6.79 25.86 2.68
N LEU A 114 -7.27 26.21 3.87
CA LEU A 114 -6.63 25.83 5.13
C LEU A 114 -6.62 24.31 5.31
N LYS A 115 -7.73 23.61 4.99
CA LYS A 115 -7.82 22.15 5.03
C LYS A 115 -6.76 21.50 4.13
N ARG A 116 -6.63 21.96 2.88
CA ARG A 116 -5.59 21.48 1.95
C ARG A 116 -4.18 21.75 2.48
N ASP A 117 -3.91 22.96 2.93
CA ASP A 117 -2.60 23.34 3.45
C ASP A 117 -2.23 22.52 4.69
N VAL A 118 -3.18 22.28 5.60
CA VAL A 118 -2.97 21.45 6.80
C VAL A 118 -2.68 19.99 6.42
N ILE A 119 -3.42 19.41 5.48
CA ILE A 119 -3.17 18.03 5.02
C ILE A 119 -1.80 17.92 4.38
N GLN A 120 -1.46 18.85 3.49
CA GLN A 120 -0.16 18.88 2.82
C GLN A 120 1.00 19.04 3.81
N GLN A 121 0.87 19.97 4.77
CA GLN A 121 1.87 20.17 5.82
C GLN A 121 1.99 18.93 6.71
N THR A 122 0.87 18.32 7.10
CA THR A 122 0.86 17.09 7.90
C THR A 122 1.56 15.96 7.14
N ARG A 123 1.23 15.76 5.86
CA ARG A 123 1.87 14.76 4.99
C ARG A 123 3.38 14.99 4.86
N SER A 124 3.80 16.25 4.66
CA SER A 124 5.22 16.59 4.49
C SER A 124 6.06 16.43 5.77
N ARG A 125 5.44 16.57 6.94
CA ARG A 125 6.13 16.55 8.24
C ARG A 125 5.98 15.22 8.98
N HIS A 126 5.07 14.36 8.55
CA HIS A 126 4.83 13.09 9.21
C HIS A 126 6.06 12.20 9.12
N GLN A 127 6.57 11.81 10.28
CA GLN A 127 7.59 10.77 10.42
C GLN A 127 6.95 9.58 11.14
N TRP A 128 7.00 8.41 10.50
CA TRP A 128 6.58 7.18 11.15
C TRP A 128 7.58 6.74 12.20
N ASP A 129 7.11 5.94 13.17
CA ASP A 129 8.00 5.27 14.12
C ASP A 129 8.99 4.41 13.32
N SER A 130 10.28 4.73 13.43
CA SER A 130 11.39 3.94 12.85
C SER A 130 11.33 2.44 13.17
N LYS A 131 10.64 2.06 14.25
CA LYS A 131 10.42 0.66 14.63
C LYS A 131 9.38 -0.05 13.75
N ALA A 132 8.52 0.67 13.02
CA ALA A 132 7.49 0.08 12.16
C ALA A 132 8.11 -0.83 11.09
N THR A 133 9.17 -0.36 10.42
CA THR A 133 9.95 -1.13 9.46
C THR A 133 10.50 -2.41 10.07
N ASN A 134 11.05 -2.34 11.29
CA ASN A 134 11.59 -3.51 11.98
C ASN A 134 10.50 -4.53 12.34
N ARG A 135 9.32 -4.06 12.79
CA ARG A 135 8.18 -4.95 13.08
C ARG A 135 7.68 -5.65 11.82
N LEU A 136 7.52 -4.91 10.72
CA LEU A 136 7.11 -5.48 9.45
C LEU A 136 8.12 -6.51 8.94
N ARG A 137 9.42 -6.23 9.06
CA ARG A 137 10.49 -7.16 8.69
C ARG A 137 10.38 -8.48 9.45
N VAL A 138 10.14 -8.43 10.76
CA VAL A 138 9.95 -9.64 11.57
C VAL A 138 8.74 -10.44 11.08
N ILE A 139 7.59 -9.79 10.90
CA ILE A 139 6.36 -10.45 10.43
C ILE A 139 6.58 -11.10 9.06
N GLN A 140 7.14 -10.34 8.11
CA GLN A 140 7.38 -10.80 6.73
C GLN A 140 8.36 -11.97 6.68
N ASN A 141 9.43 -11.94 7.49
CA ASN A 141 10.36 -13.07 7.59
C ASN A 141 9.69 -14.30 8.18
N THR A 142 8.90 -14.16 9.25
CA THR A 142 8.14 -15.27 9.81
C THR A 142 7.17 -15.86 8.79
N THR A 143 6.51 -15.02 7.99
CA THR A 143 5.61 -15.48 6.92
C THR A 143 6.35 -16.22 5.81
N LEU A 144 7.56 -15.79 5.43
CA LEU A 144 8.34 -16.48 4.40
C LEU A 144 8.97 -17.79 4.87
N GLU A 145 9.24 -17.92 6.17
CA GLU A 145 9.73 -19.16 6.77
C GLU A 145 8.63 -20.21 6.94
N ASP A 146 7.36 -19.76 6.94
CA ASP A 146 6.22 -20.66 7.01
C ASP A 146 6.04 -21.44 5.70
N ARG A 147 6.37 -22.74 5.76
CA ARG A 147 6.22 -23.67 4.64
C ARG A 147 4.85 -24.36 4.61
N THR A 148 3.93 -23.99 5.49
CA THR A 148 2.65 -24.66 5.63
C THR A 148 1.55 -23.90 4.91
N VAL A 149 0.80 -24.63 4.08
CA VAL A 149 -0.43 -24.13 3.47
C VAL A 149 -1.59 -24.78 4.20
N HIS A 150 -2.27 -24.03 5.07
CA HIS A 150 -3.21 -24.60 6.03
C HIS A 150 -4.52 -25.07 5.41
N THR A 151 -4.90 -24.52 4.25
CA THR A 151 -6.17 -24.86 3.59
C THR A 151 -6.04 -24.87 2.07
N LYS A 152 -6.86 -25.71 1.41
CA LYS A 152 -6.98 -25.70 -0.06
C LYS A 152 -7.37 -24.33 -0.60
N ALA A 153 -8.29 -23.63 0.07
CA ALA A 153 -8.73 -22.31 -0.36
C ALA A 153 -7.59 -21.28 -0.39
N GLN A 154 -6.68 -21.31 0.58
CA GLN A 154 -5.48 -20.46 0.58
C GLN A 154 -4.53 -20.81 -0.57
N TRP A 155 -4.33 -22.10 -0.83
CA TRP A 155 -3.53 -22.57 -1.97
C TRP A 155 -4.10 -22.05 -3.29
N ASP A 156 -5.39 -22.32 -3.53
CA ASP A 156 -6.07 -21.94 -4.77
C ASP A 156 -6.03 -20.42 -4.97
N ALA A 157 -6.23 -19.64 -3.89
CA ALA A 157 -6.14 -18.18 -3.96
C ALA A 157 -4.73 -17.68 -4.32
N ALA A 158 -3.68 -18.30 -3.78
CA ALA A 158 -2.30 -17.94 -4.09
C ALA A 158 -1.91 -18.30 -5.53
N VAL A 159 -2.34 -19.47 -6.00
CA VAL A 159 -2.11 -19.91 -7.39
C VAL A 159 -2.84 -18.99 -8.37
N ASN A 160 -4.13 -18.72 -8.15
CA ASN A 160 -4.91 -17.83 -9.00
C ASN A 160 -4.29 -16.43 -9.04
N PHE A 161 -3.86 -15.90 -7.89
CA PHE A 161 -3.19 -14.61 -7.83
C PHE A 161 -1.90 -14.57 -8.66
N LEU A 162 -1.05 -15.59 -8.55
CA LEU A 162 0.20 -15.66 -9.32
C LEU A 162 -0.07 -15.83 -10.82
N GLU A 163 -1.06 -16.65 -11.18
CA GLU A 163 -1.47 -16.85 -12.57
C GLU A 163 -2.00 -15.55 -13.19
N ASP A 164 -2.90 -14.84 -12.51
CA ASP A 164 -3.42 -13.53 -12.93
C ASP A 164 -2.29 -12.50 -13.10
N ALA A 165 -1.36 -12.48 -12.15
CA ALA A 165 -0.19 -11.61 -12.17
C ALA A 165 0.71 -11.88 -13.38
N LEU A 166 0.97 -13.16 -13.68
CA LEU A 166 1.77 -13.57 -14.84
C LEU A 166 1.08 -13.19 -16.15
N TYR A 167 -0.22 -13.45 -16.30
CA TYR A 167 -0.95 -13.06 -17.51
C TYR A 167 -0.97 -11.55 -17.71
N ALA A 168 -1.14 -10.77 -16.64
CA ALA A 168 -1.07 -9.32 -16.70
C ALA A 168 0.32 -8.86 -17.20
N ARG A 169 1.40 -9.39 -16.60
CA ARG A 169 2.77 -9.05 -17.00
C ARG A 169 3.09 -9.46 -18.43
N MET A 170 2.67 -10.65 -18.86
CA MET A 170 2.85 -11.11 -20.23
C MET A 170 2.15 -10.20 -21.23
N LYS A 171 0.92 -9.75 -20.94
CA LYS A 171 0.21 -8.79 -21.79
C LYS A 171 0.98 -7.48 -21.91
N GLU A 172 1.45 -6.92 -20.80
CA GLU A 172 2.27 -5.70 -20.81
C GLU A 172 3.52 -5.83 -21.70
N VAL A 173 4.26 -6.93 -21.56
CA VAL A 173 5.47 -7.18 -22.36
C VAL A 173 5.14 -7.37 -23.85
N ILE A 174 4.06 -8.09 -24.17
CA ILE A 174 3.61 -8.27 -25.57
C ILE A 174 3.22 -6.93 -26.19
N TRP A 175 2.51 -6.07 -25.46
CA TRP A 175 2.18 -4.72 -25.90
C TRP A 175 3.44 -3.90 -26.22
N LEU A 176 4.48 -3.98 -25.39
CA LEU A 176 5.75 -3.29 -25.61
C LEU A 176 6.56 -3.80 -26.80
N ILE A 177 6.32 -5.03 -27.27
CA ILE A 177 7.00 -5.61 -28.45
C ILE A 177 6.28 -5.22 -29.75
N LEU A 178 4.99 -4.88 -29.67
CA LEU A 178 4.13 -4.58 -30.83
C LEU A 178 4.08 -3.08 -31.18
N ASP A 179 4.57 -2.20 -30.30
CA ASP A 179 4.79 -0.76 -30.52
C ASP A 179 6.25 -0.48 -30.91
#